data_AF-A0A914NA85-F1
#
_entry.id   AF-A0A914NA85-F1
#
_cell.length_a   1.000
_cell.length_b   1.000
_cell.length_c   1.000
_cell.angle_alpha   90.00
_cell.angle_beta   90.00
_cell.angle_gamma   90.00
#
_symmetry.space_group_name_H-M   'P 1'
#
loop_
_entity.id
_entity.type
_entity.pdbx_description
1 polymer ?
#
loop_
_entity_poly.entity_id
_entity_poly.type
_entity_poly.pdbx_seq_one_letter_code
_entity_poly.pdbx_strand_id
1 'polypeptide(L)'
;MNYEEVTPSQNVSSNEDLTVEDKIILLRYSFAPLLIFELAMGTLVAVDEEYKSQFAGHTKFISLPNGILLDFEQGFQIPNGLLTKEIVEKVINLGRSMADLKMDKEEFVLMKLIITSRMNSGILDVNELEKLSTTGKAFIQKLYSFALHGLSCKA
;
A
#
# COMPACT_ATOMS: atom_id res chain seq x y z
N MET A 1 -1.39 13.51 38.88
CA MET A 1 -1.83 13.23 37.50
C MET A 1 -2.44 11.85 37.54
N ASN A 2 -3.77 11.79 37.52
CA ASN A 2 -4.48 10.51 37.51
C ASN A 2 -4.45 9.99 36.07
N TYR A 3 -3.82 8.84 35.88
CA TYR A 3 -4.01 8.05 34.67
C TYR A 3 -5.38 7.39 34.80
N GLU A 4 -6.35 7.84 34.02
CA GLU A 4 -7.58 7.08 33.85
C GLU A 4 -7.23 5.80 33.09
N GLU A 5 -7.34 4.66 33.80
CA GLU A 5 -7.40 3.34 33.20
C GLU A 5 -8.60 3.30 32.26
N VAL A 6 -8.33 3.23 30.96
CA VAL A 6 -9.35 2.93 29.96
C VAL A 6 -9.69 1.44 30.10
N THR A 7 -10.72 1.14 30.88
CA THR A 7 -11.32 -0.19 30.97
C THR A 7 -11.87 -0.61 29.60
N PRO A 8 -11.56 -1.81 29.09
CA PRO A 8 -12.13 -2.32 27.86
C PRO A 8 -13.54 -2.83 28.15
N SER A 9 -14.52 -1.94 28.08
CA SER A 9 -15.93 -2.31 28.18
C SER A 9 -16.72 -1.66 27.06
N GLN A 10 -16.91 -2.41 25.98
CA GLN A 10 -18.23 -2.76 25.46
C GLN A 10 -18.06 -3.56 24.17
N ASN A 11 -18.88 -4.61 24.03
CA ASN A 11 -19.04 -5.41 22.83
C ASN A 11 -19.38 -4.50 21.64
N VAL A 12 -18.36 -4.04 20.91
CA VAL A 12 -18.56 -3.45 19.60
C VAL A 12 -18.88 -4.61 18.67
N SER A 13 -20.17 -4.72 18.34
CA SER A 13 -20.70 -5.51 17.23
C SER A 13 -19.65 -5.60 16.11
N SER A 14 -19.20 -6.81 15.80
CA SER A 14 -18.20 -7.09 14.77
C SER A 14 -18.68 -6.79 13.33
N ASN A 15 -19.88 -6.23 13.17
CA ASN A 15 -20.58 -6.09 11.89
C ASN A 15 -21.01 -4.64 11.57
N GLU A 16 -20.39 -3.62 12.16
CA GLU A 16 -20.58 -2.27 11.63
C GLU A 16 -19.75 -2.12 10.36
N ASP A 17 -20.39 -2.34 9.21
CA ASP A 17 -19.81 -2.05 7.91
C ASP A 17 -19.40 -0.57 7.84
N LEU A 18 -18.18 -0.33 7.36
CA LEU A 18 -17.72 1.02 7.03
C LEU A 18 -18.75 1.73 6.15
N THR A 19 -19.05 2.97 6.51
CA THR A 19 -19.90 3.82 5.69
C THR A 19 -19.26 4.03 4.31
N VAL A 20 -20.07 4.36 3.32
CA VAL A 20 -19.57 4.68 1.97
C VAL A 20 -18.61 5.87 2.02
N GLU A 21 -18.90 6.85 2.87
CA GLU A 21 -18.05 8.03 3.08
C GLU A 21 -16.68 7.65 3.67
N ASP A 22 -16.65 6.81 4.71
CA ASP A 22 -15.39 6.31 5.27
C ASP A 22 -14.57 5.56 4.23
N LYS A 23 -15.22 4.71 3.40
CA LYS A 23 -14.55 4.00 2.30
C LYS A 23 -13.94 4.96 1.28
N ILE A 24 -14.67 6.01 0.91
CA ILE A 24 -14.18 7.03 -0.04
C ILE A 24 -13.00 7.79 0.55
N ILE A 25 -13.07 8.19 1.81
CA ILE A 25 -11.98 8.87 2.52
C ILE A 25 -10.76 7.95 2.53
N LEU A 26 -10.89 6.71 3.01
CA LEU A 26 -9.82 5.71 3.02
C LEU A 26 -9.13 5.57 1.66
N LEU A 27 -9.90 5.44 0.59
CA LEU A 27 -9.36 5.29 -0.77
C LEU A 27 -8.71 6.55 -1.31
N ARG A 28 -9.27 7.74 -1.04
CA ARG A 28 -8.75 9.02 -1.55
C ARG A 28 -7.27 9.21 -1.21
N TYR A 29 -6.85 8.73 -0.04
CA TYR A 29 -5.50 8.95 0.46
C TYR A 29 -4.58 7.73 0.33
N SER A 30 -5.14 6.54 0.21
CA SER A 30 -4.36 5.31 0.04
C SER A 30 -4.21 4.88 -1.42
N PHE A 31 -5.02 5.40 -2.35
CA PHE A 31 -5.04 4.93 -3.73
C PHE A 31 -3.68 5.04 -4.43
N ALA A 32 -3.06 6.22 -4.43
CA ALA A 32 -1.78 6.43 -5.11
C ALA A 32 -0.66 5.52 -4.58
N PRO A 33 -0.39 5.45 -3.26
CA PRO A 33 0.63 4.53 -2.74
C PRO A 33 0.24 3.05 -2.95
N LEU A 34 -1.03 2.68 -2.84
CA LEU A 34 -1.47 1.30 -3.14
C LEU A 34 -1.23 0.93 -4.60
N LEU A 35 -1.50 1.84 -5.54
CA LEU A 35 -1.27 1.62 -6.97
C LEU A 35 0.22 1.41 -7.25
N ILE A 36 1.10 2.25 -6.70
CA ILE A 36 2.55 2.12 -6.86
C ILE A 36 3.04 0.78 -6.27
N PHE A 37 2.52 0.40 -5.11
CA PHE A 37 2.88 -0.84 -4.41
C PHE A 37 2.46 -2.08 -5.22
N GLU A 38 1.26 -2.07 -5.81
CA GLU A 38 0.77 -3.13 -6.70
C GLU A 38 1.60 -3.23 -7.98
N LEU A 39 1.86 -2.10 -8.65
CA LEU A 39 2.68 -2.09 -9.87
C LEU A 39 4.10 -2.61 -9.61
N ALA A 40 4.68 -2.31 -8.45
CA ALA A 40 6.02 -2.77 -8.09
C ALA A 40 6.07 -4.29 -7.94
N MET A 41 5.12 -4.88 -7.21
CA MET A 41 5.05 -6.32 -7.03
C MET A 41 4.68 -7.04 -8.34
N GLY A 42 3.70 -6.51 -9.09
CA GLY A 42 3.32 -7.08 -10.39
C GLY A 42 4.48 -7.06 -11.40
N THR A 43 5.28 -5.99 -11.40
CA THR A 43 6.50 -5.90 -12.22
C THR A 43 7.54 -6.91 -11.77
N LEU A 44 7.78 -7.04 -10.46
CA LEU A 44 8.72 -8.03 -9.92
C LEU A 44 8.35 -9.46 -10.34
N VAL A 45 7.08 -9.84 -10.16
CA VAL A 45 6.58 -11.18 -10.49
C VAL A 45 6.67 -11.46 -11.99
N ALA A 46 6.25 -10.52 -12.83
CA ALA A 46 6.28 -10.70 -14.29
C ALA A 46 7.71 -10.89 -14.81
N VAL A 47 8.68 -10.20 -14.22
CA VAL A 47 10.09 -10.32 -14.61
C VAL A 47 10.75 -11.57 -14.04
N ASP A 48 10.38 -12.02 -12.84
CA ASP A 48 10.91 -13.28 -12.29
C ASP A 48 10.41 -14.51 -13.07
N GLU A 49 9.21 -14.49 -13.65
CA GLU A 49 8.68 -15.60 -14.46
C GLU A 49 9.31 -15.65 -15.86
N GLU A 50 9.46 -14.51 -16.54
CA GLU A 50 9.80 -14.46 -17.97
C GLU A 50 11.22 -13.94 -18.27
N TYR A 51 11.86 -13.23 -17.34
CA TYR A 51 13.08 -12.43 -17.59
C TYR A 51 14.16 -12.51 -16.48
N LYS A 52 14.31 -13.66 -15.79
CA LYS A 52 15.26 -13.91 -14.68
C LYS A 52 16.70 -13.40 -14.89
N SER A 53 17.17 -13.28 -16.13
CA SER A 53 18.53 -12.80 -16.44
C SER A 53 18.65 -11.28 -16.64
N GLN A 54 17.53 -10.56 -16.80
CA GLN A 54 17.53 -9.15 -17.23
C GLN A 54 17.31 -8.15 -16.08
N PHE A 55 16.90 -8.61 -14.89
CA PHE A 55 16.77 -7.75 -13.71
C PHE A 55 18.12 -7.34 -13.09
N ALA A 56 19.16 -8.13 -13.35
CA ALA A 56 20.51 -7.86 -12.85
C ALA A 56 21.24 -6.71 -13.56
N GLY A 57 20.68 -6.19 -14.67
CA GLY A 57 21.35 -5.20 -15.52
C GLY A 57 20.68 -3.83 -15.51
N HIS A 58 19.58 -3.68 -16.24
CA HIS A 58 19.11 -2.35 -16.68
C HIS A 58 17.61 -2.28 -17.01
N THR A 59 16.78 -3.17 -16.48
CA THR A 59 15.36 -3.24 -16.87
C THR A 59 14.57 -2.01 -16.40
N LYS A 60 13.99 -1.29 -17.38
CA LYS A 60 13.06 -0.16 -17.18
C LYS A 60 11.65 -0.58 -17.59
N PHE A 61 11.20 -1.75 -17.17
CA PHE A 61 9.87 -2.25 -17.54
C PHE A 61 8.90 -2.07 -16.38
N ILE A 62 7.62 -1.83 -16.70
CA ILE A 62 6.51 -1.93 -15.73
C ILE A 62 5.47 -2.87 -16.26
N SER A 63 5.00 -3.78 -15.40
CA SER A 63 3.82 -4.60 -15.67
C SER A 63 2.56 -3.86 -15.25
N LEU A 64 1.65 -3.67 -16.19
CA LEU A 64 0.30 -3.18 -15.92
C LEU A 64 -0.58 -4.33 -15.40
N PRO A 65 -1.69 -4.04 -14.69
CA PRO A 65 -2.57 -5.06 -14.13
C PRO A 65 -3.20 -6.03 -15.16
N ASN A 66 -3.23 -5.64 -16.44
CA ASN A 66 -3.70 -6.48 -17.55
C ASN A 66 -2.60 -7.36 -18.17
N GLY A 67 -1.40 -7.40 -17.57
CA GLY A 67 -0.26 -8.18 -18.04
C GLY A 67 0.55 -7.50 -19.14
N ILE A 68 0.23 -6.26 -19.54
CA ILE A 68 1.04 -5.52 -20.51
C ILE A 68 2.34 -5.08 -19.85
N LEU A 69 3.47 -5.46 -20.46
CA LEU A 69 4.80 -4.96 -20.11
C LEU A 69 5.10 -3.70 -20.93
N LEU A 70 5.36 -2.60 -20.24
CA LEU A 70 5.76 -1.34 -20.83
C LEU A 70 7.26 -1.17 -20.74
N ASP A 71 7.95 -1.04 -21.88
CA ASP A 71 9.38 -0.74 -21.96
C ASP A 71 9.63 0.78 -21.93
N PHE A 72 10.42 1.25 -20.96
CA PHE A 72 10.81 2.65 -20.84
C PHE A 72 12.27 2.92 -21.27
N GLU A 73 12.94 2.00 -21.98
CA GLU A 73 14.25 2.28 -22.58
C GLU A 73 14.20 3.26 -23.76
N GLN A 74 13.09 3.29 -24.51
CA GLN A 74 13.01 4.04 -25.77
C GLN A 74 12.16 5.30 -25.67
N GLY A 75 12.58 6.29 -24.88
CA GLY A 75 12.00 7.65 -24.94
C GLY A 75 10.47 7.73 -24.85
N PHE A 76 9.83 6.70 -24.30
CA PHE A 76 8.39 6.50 -24.37
C PHE A 76 7.73 7.50 -23.42
N GLN A 77 7.22 8.60 -23.99
CA GLN A 77 6.36 9.51 -23.28
C GLN A 77 4.95 8.93 -23.31
N ILE A 78 4.50 8.44 -22.15
CA ILE A 78 3.11 8.06 -21.93
C ILE A 78 2.25 9.33 -22.15
N PRO A 79 1.45 9.43 -23.23
CA PRO A 79 0.82 10.69 -23.65
C PRO A 79 -0.15 11.28 -22.62
N ASN A 80 -0.56 10.46 -21.66
CA ASN A 80 -1.53 10.73 -20.62
C ASN A 80 -0.90 11.16 -19.27
N GLY A 81 0.43 11.27 -19.17
CA GLY A 81 1.13 11.80 -17.98
C GLY A 81 1.01 10.95 -16.70
N LEU A 82 0.29 9.83 -16.75
CA LEU A 82 0.00 8.96 -15.60
C LEU A 82 1.26 8.23 -15.10
N LEU A 83 2.10 7.75 -16.02
CA LEU A 83 3.36 7.09 -15.70
C LEU A 83 4.50 7.95 -16.24
N THR A 84 4.95 8.89 -15.42
CA THR A 84 6.17 9.66 -15.70
C THR A 84 7.39 8.79 -15.44
N LYS A 85 8.53 9.16 -16.03
CA LYS A 85 9.82 8.50 -15.76
C LYS A 85 10.12 8.40 -14.26
N GLU A 86 9.80 9.44 -13.49
CA GLU A 86 10.00 9.46 -12.03
C GLU A 86 9.13 8.42 -11.31
N ILE A 87 7.84 8.31 -11.68
CA ILE A 87 6.95 7.28 -11.12
C ILE A 87 7.47 5.90 -11.48
N VAL A 88 7.95 5.73 -12.72
CA VAL A 88 8.49 4.47 -13.20
C VAL A 88 9.70 4.03 -12.39
N GLU A 89 10.64 4.95 -12.17
CA GLU A 89 11.83 4.72 -11.35
C GLU A 89 11.44 4.36 -9.89
N LYS A 90 10.44 5.03 -9.32
CA LYS A 90 9.92 4.70 -7.97
C LYS A 90 9.35 3.28 -7.90
N VAL A 91 8.54 2.89 -8.87
CA VAL A 91 7.96 1.54 -8.96
C VAL A 91 9.07 0.48 -9.03
N ILE A 92 10.05 0.68 -9.91
CA ILE A 92 11.17 -0.26 -10.08
C ILE A 92 12.01 -0.37 -8.81
N ASN A 93 12.38 0.76 -8.20
CA ASN A 93 13.19 0.77 -6.98
C ASN A 93 12.45 0.12 -5.80
N LEU A 94 11.14 0.32 -5.70
CA LEU A 94 10.30 -0.34 -4.71
C LEU A 94 10.25 -1.85 -4.94
N GLY A 95 10.07 -2.30 -6.19
CA GLY A 95 10.07 -3.72 -6.55
C GLY A 95 11.42 -4.40 -6.23
N ARG A 96 12.54 -3.71 -6.48
CA ARG A 96 13.88 -4.18 -6.05
C ARG A 96 13.98 -4.30 -4.54
N SER A 97 13.51 -3.31 -3.80
CA SER A 97 13.50 -3.36 -2.33
C SER A 97 12.66 -4.53 -1.80
N MET A 98 11.51 -4.81 -2.41
CA MET A 98 10.68 -5.98 -2.08
C MET A 98 11.44 -7.30 -2.34
N ALA A 99 12.16 -7.39 -3.46
CA ALA A 99 12.97 -8.56 -3.80
C ALA A 99 14.15 -8.76 -2.84
N ASP A 100 14.88 -7.67 -2.53
CA ASP A 100 16.01 -7.67 -1.62
C ASP A 100 15.60 -8.08 -0.20
N LEU A 101 14.41 -7.64 0.23
CA LEU A 101 13.80 -8.02 1.50
C LEU A 101 13.15 -9.41 1.48
N LYS A 102 13.10 -10.06 0.31
CA LYS A 102 12.41 -11.35 0.10
C LYS A 102 10.96 -11.32 0.59
N MET A 103 10.27 -10.21 0.31
CA MET A 103 8.91 -9.98 0.77
C MET A 103 7.98 -11.10 0.32
N ASP A 104 7.29 -11.72 1.27
CA ASP A 104 6.32 -12.78 0.97
C ASP A 104 4.90 -12.23 0.72
N LYS A 105 3.99 -13.14 0.35
CA LYS A 105 2.59 -12.78 0.04
C LYS A 105 1.84 -12.22 1.25
N GLU A 106 2.13 -12.70 2.45
CA GLU A 106 1.45 -12.24 3.67
C GLU A 106 1.93 -10.84 4.04
N GLU A 107 3.24 -10.61 3.99
CA GLU A 107 3.85 -9.30 4.19
C GLU A 107 3.35 -8.28 3.16
N PHE A 108 3.24 -8.69 1.89
CA PHE A 108 2.66 -7.84 0.84
C PHE A 108 1.22 -7.42 1.18
N VAL A 109 0.37 -8.35 1.64
CA VAL A 109 -1.01 -8.03 2.05
C VAL A 109 -1.02 -7.13 3.29
N LEU A 110 -0.22 -7.42 4.31
CA LEU A 110 -0.14 -6.62 5.53
C LEU A 110 0.34 -5.19 5.24
N MET A 111 1.32 -5.03 4.35
CA MET A 111 1.80 -3.71 3.92
C MET A 111 0.73 -2.92 3.19
N LYS A 112 -0.13 -3.56 2.38
CA LYS A 112 -1.30 -2.87 1.80
C LYS A 112 -2.24 -2.36 2.89
N LEU A 113 -2.51 -3.16 3.92
CA LEU A 113 -3.33 -2.72 5.06
C LEU A 113 -2.68 -1.55 5.81
N ILE A 114 -1.36 -1.56 5.98
CA ILE A 114 -0.61 -0.44 6.56
C ILE A 114 -0.76 0.81 5.70
N ILE A 115 -0.61 0.71 4.38
CA ILE A 115 -0.78 1.85 3.46
C ILE A 115 -2.21 2.41 3.57
N THR A 116 -3.23 1.54 3.59
CA THR A 116 -4.63 1.94 3.80
C THR A 116 -4.84 2.60 5.16
N SER A 117 -4.13 2.16 6.20
CA SER A 117 -4.29 2.62 7.59
C SER A 117 -3.41 3.82 7.95
N ARG A 118 -2.34 4.08 7.19
CA ARG A 118 -1.34 5.14 7.45
C ARG A 118 -1.82 6.55 7.12
N MET A 119 -3.12 6.76 7.10
CA MET A 119 -3.71 8.10 7.27
C MET A 119 -3.19 8.85 8.49
N ASN A 120 -2.62 8.13 9.47
CA ASN A 120 -2.22 8.67 10.76
C ASN A 120 -0.71 9.02 10.88
N SER A 121 0.15 8.75 9.89
CA SER A 121 1.62 8.88 10.08
C SER A 121 2.24 10.22 9.60
N GLY A 122 1.50 11.32 9.67
CA GLY A 122 2.09 12.68 9.57
C GLY A 122 2.30 13.26 8.17
N ILE A 123 1.78 12.61 7.12
CA ILE A 123 1.79 13.15 5.74
C ILE A 123 0.39 13.62 5.30
N LEU A 124 -0.64 13.29 6.08
CA LEU A 124 -2.03 13.59 5.77
C LEU A 124 -2.62 14.55 6.78
N ASP A 125 -3.31 15.55 6.24
CA ASP A 125 -3.98 16.64 6.93
C ASP A 125 -4.85 16.07 8.08
N VAL A 126 -4.49 16.40 9.33
CA VAL A 126 -5.18 15.94 10.55
C VAL A 126 -6.69 16.19 10.45
N ASN A 127 -7.07 17.23 9.70
CA ASN A 127 -8.44 17.64 9.38
C ASN A 127 -9.28 16.57 8.66
N GLU A 128 -8.67 15.63 7.92
CA GLU A 128 -9.41 14.64 7.12
C GLU A 128 -9.62 13.34 7.90
N LEU A 129 -8.73 13.04 8.85
CA LEU A 129 -8.93 11.95 9.82
C LEU A 129 -10.10 12.25 10.76
N GLU A 130 -10.32 13.53 11.05
CA GLU A 130 -11.45 13.99 11.85
C GLU A 130 -12.80 13.71 11.17
N LYS A 131 -12.84 13.69 9.83
CA LYS A 131 -14.06 13.44 9.03
C LYS A 131 -14.49 11.98 9.00
N LEU A 132 -13.63 11.06 9.43
CA LEU A 132 -14.02 9.67 9.59
C LEU A 132 -15.09 9.56 10.69
N SER A 133 -16.07 8.71 10.44
CA SER A 133 -17.04 8.32 11.46
C SER A 133 -16.35 7.62 12.64
N THR A 134 -17.04 7.48 13.77
CA THR A 134 -16.55 6.70 14.91
C THR A 134 -16.17 5.27 14.48
N THR A 135 -16.99 4.65 13.64
CA THR A 135 -16.76 3.32 13.07
C THR A 135 -15.52 3.32 12.15
N GLY A 136 -15.34 4.35 11.32
CA GLY A 136 -14.15 4.52 10.46
C GLY A 136 -12.85 4.64 11.25
N LYS A 137 -12.85 5.44 12.32
CA LYS A 137 -11.70 5.59 13.24
C LYS A 137 -11.37 4.27 13.93
N ALA A 138 -12.38 3.57 14.45
CA ALA A 138 -12.20 2.26 15.07
C ALA A 138 -11.66 1.21 14.08
N PHE A 139 -12.12 1.24 12.83
CA PHE A 139 -11.63 0.35 11.78
C PHE A 139 -10.14 0.55 11.49
N ILE A 140 -9.67 1.80 11.33
CA ILE A 140 -8.24 2.09 11.10
C ILE A 140 -7.37 1.59 12.26
N GLN A 141 -7.81 1.80 13.50
CA GLN A 141 -7.08 1.31 14.68
C GLN A 141 -6.98 -0.22 14.71
N LYS A 142 -8.07 -0.91 14.36
CA LYS A 142 -8.07 -2.38 14.22
C LYS A 142 -7.14 -2.86 13.11
N LEU A 143 -7.16 -2.22 11.94
CA LEU A 143 -6.26 -2.58 10.85
C LEU A 143 -4.79 -2.35 11.21
N TYR A 144 -4.47 -1.22 11.84
CA TYR A 144 -3.09 -0.89 12.22
C TYR A 144 -2.54 -1.86 13.26
N SER A 145 -3.33 -2.18 14.30
CA SER A 145 -2.94 -3.17 15.30
C SER A 145 -2.77 -4.56 14.67
N PHE A 146 -3.69 -4.99 13.82
CA PHE A 146 -3.57 -6.27 13.11
C PHE A 146 -2.30 -6.34 12.26
N ALA A 147 -2.01 -5.28 11.50
CA ALA A 147 -0.84 -5.28 10.63
C ALA A 147 0.49 -5.27 11.41
N LEU A 148 0.58 -4.53 12.52
CA LEU A 148 1.77 -4.53 13.38
C LEU A 148 1.97 -5.88 14.07
N HIS A 149 0.90 -6.47 14.61
CA HIS A 149 0.98 -7.79 15.23
C HIS A 149 1.38 -8.88 14.23
N GLY A 150 0.83 -8.85 13.02
CA GLY A 150 1.17 -9.80 11.96
C GLY A 150 2.64 -9.78 11.57
N LEU A 151 3.25 -8.58 11.49
CA LEU A 151 4.67 -8.43 11.18
C LEU A 151 5.58 -8.81 12.37
N SER A 152 5.16 -8.54 13.61
CA SER A 152 5.96 -8.84 14.80
C SER A 152 6.09 -10.35 15.09
N CYS A 153 5.18 -11.19 14.59
CA CYS A 153 5.24 -12.64 14.80
C CYS A 153 6.24 -13.37 13.89
N LYS A 154 6.88 -12.68 12.93
CA LYS A 154 7.84 -13.24 11.97
C LYS A 154 9.30 -12.84 12.21
N ALA A 155 9.56 -11.81 13.03
CA ALA A 155 10.90 -11.33 13.38
C ALA A 155 11.51 -12.10 14.56
#